data_AF-A0A497JM61-F1
#
_entry.id   AF-A0A497JM61-F1
#
_cell.length_a   1.000
_cell.length_b   1.000
_cell.length_c   1.000
_cell.angle_alpha   90.00
_cell.angle_beta   90.00
_cell.angle_gamma   90.00
#
_symmetry.space_group_name_H-M   'P 1'
#
loop_
_entity.id
_entity.type
_entity.pdbx_description
1 polymer ?
#
loop_
_entity_poly.entity_id
_entity_poly.type
_entity_poly.pdbx_seq_one_letter_code
_entity_poly.pdbx_strand_id
1 'polypeptide(L)' 'MSGLQELEKYAVKYATEAVNFDRQGAKSLAISKYQKAVEILLKICSLYPNTPKTKVYMEHVES' A
#
# COMPACT_ATOMS: atom_id res chain seq x y z
N MET A 1 18.17 -6.03 5.95
CA MET A 1 16.93 -5.44 5.39
C MET A 1 16.44 -4.39 6.37
N SER A 2 15.98 -3.22 5.89
CA SER A 2 15.47 -2.15 6.76
C SER A 2 13.97 -2.29 7.00
N GLY A 3 13.46 -1.76 8.13
CA GLY A 3 12.02 -1.79 8.43
C GLY A 3 11.15 -1.11 7.36
N LEU A 4 11.67 -0.06 6.72
CA LEU A 4 11.00 0.62 5.59
C LEU A 4 10.84 -0.31 4.38
N GLN A 5 11.88 -1.06 3.99
CA GLN A 5 11.84 -1.97 2.85
C GLN A 5 10.82 -3.11 3.04
N GLU A 6 10.67 -3.62 4.26
CA GLU A 6 9.65 -4.63 4.55
C GLU A 6 8.23 -4.05 4.46
N LEU A 7 7.99 -2.83 4.96
CA LEU A 7 6.71 -2.16 4.78
C LEU A 7 6.39 -1.90 3.29
N GLU A 8 7.38 -1.43 2.51
CA GLU A 8 7.24 -1.25 1.05
C GLU A 8 6.85 -2.58 0.37
N LYS A 9 7.51 -3.69 0.74
CA LYS A 9 7.22 -5.02 0.21
C LYS A 9 5.79 -5.49 0.55
N TYR A 10 5.32 -5.23 1.77
CA TYR A 10 3.94 -5.57 2.15
C TYR A 10 2.91 -4.72 1.42
N ALA A 11 3.14 -3.41 1.26
CA ALA A 11 2.25 -2.53 0.51
C ALA A 11 2.09 -3.02 -0.95
N VAL A 12 3.21 -3.31 -1.62
CA VAL A 12 3.21 -3.84 -3.00
C VAL A 12 2.49 -5.17 -3.09
N LYS A 13 2.71 -6.07 -2.13
CA LYS A 13 2.02 -7.37 -2.08
C LYS A 13 0.51 -7.19 -2.03
N TYR A 14 0.00 -6.37 -1.10
CA TYR A 14 -1.44 -6.17 -0.95
C TYR A 14 -2.05 -5.45 -2.15
N ALA A 15 -1.38 -4.45 -2.72
CA ALA A 15 -1.83 -3.79 -3.95
C ALA A 15 -1.92 -4.79 -5.13
N THR A 16 -0.93 -5.68 -5.26
CA THR A 16 -0.91 -6.71 -6.32
C THR A 16 -2.05 -7.71 -6.14
N GLU A 17 -2.27 -8.19 -4.91
CA GLU A 17 -3.40 -9.06 -4.59
C GLU A 17 -4.74 -8.38 -4.89
N ALA A 18 -4.87 -7.08 -4.56
CA ALA A 18 -6.07 -6.29 -4.82
C ALA A 18 -6.40 -6.22 -6.32
N VAL A 19 -5.41 -5.86 -7.15
CA VAL A 19 -5.55 -5.81 -8.62
C VAL A 19 -5.95 -7.18 -9.18
N ASN A 20 -5.36 -8.26 -8.66
CA ASN A 20 -5.70 -9.61 -9.10
C ASN A 20 -7.14 -10.00 -8.75
N PHE A 21 -7.62 -9.68 -7.55
CA PHE A 21 -9.03 -9.92 -7.18
C PHE A 21 -9.99 -9.05 -7.98
N ASP A 22 -9.60 -7.79 -8.24
CA ASP A 22 -10.41 -6.85 -9.01
C ASP A 22 -10.62 -7.33 -10.46
N ARG A 23 -9.55 -7.81 -11.09
CA ARG A 23 -9.59 -8.43 -12.43
C ARG A 23 -10.45 -9.69 -12.50
N GLN A 24 -10.56 -10.43 -11.39
CA GLN A 24 -11.41 -11.61 -11.28
C GLN A 24 -12.87 -11.27 -10.92
N GLY A 25 -13.20 -9.99 -10.72
CA GLY A 25 -14.54 -9.55 -10.29
C GLY A 25 -14.82 -9.77 -8.81
N ALA A 26 -13.85 -10.22 -8.01
CA ALA A 26 -13.98 -10.44 -6.57
C ALA A 26 -13.85 -9.12 -5.79
N LYS A 27 -14.81 -8.21 -5.99
CA LYS A 27 -14.74 -6.81 -5.51
C LYS A 27 -14.55 -6.67 -4.01
N SER A 28 -15.22 -7.47 -3.18
CA SER A 28 -15.08 -7.40 -1.72
C SER A 28 -13.67 -7.75 -1.25
N LEU A 29 -13.06 -8.78 -1.86
CA LEU A 29 -11.67 -9.16 -1.60
C LEU A 29 -10.70 -8.09 -2.10
N ALA A 30 -10.94 -7.53 -3.29
CA ALA A 30 -10.13 -6.43 -3.82
C ALA A 30 -10.11 -5.23 -2.88
N ILE A 31 -11.28 -4.78 -2.41
CA ILE A 31 -11.43 -3.66 -1.46
C ILE A 31 -10.62 -3.92 -0.18
N SER A 32 -10.77 -5.10 0.42
CA SER A 32 -10.04 -5.45 1.64
C SER A 32 -8.51 -5.41 1.45
N LYS A 33 -8.02 -5.78 0.27
CA LYS A 33 -6.59 -5.75 -0.04
C LYS A 33 -6.09 -4.33 -0.33
N TYR A 34 -6.86 -3.51 -1.04
CA TYR A 34 -6.54 -2.08 -1.22
C TYR A 34 -6.48 -1.36 0.13
N GLN A 35 -7.44 -1.59 1.02
CA GLN A 35 -7.44 -0.99 2.37
C GLN A 35 -6.16 -1.33 3.15
N LYS A 36 -5.69 -2.59 3.08
CA LYS A 36 -4.43 -3.00 3.71
C LYS A 36 -3.21 -2.34 3.09
N ALA A 37 -3.19 -2.16 1.77
CA ALA A 37 -2.10 -1.42 1.11
C ALA A 37 -2.06 0.04 1.58
N VAL A 38 -3.22 0.71 1.63
CA VAL A 38 -3.37 2.09 2.12
C VAL A 38 -2.92 2.22 3.57
N GLU A 39 -3.35 1.32 4.46
CA GLU A 39 -2.94 1.33 5.87
C GLU A 39 -1.40 1.29 6.02
N ILE A 40 -0.73 0.47 5.23
CA ILE A 40 0.73 0.34 5.28
C ILE A 40 1.41 1.59 4.71
N LEU A 41 0.91 2.16 3.62
CA LEU A 41 1.43 3.42 3.08
C LEU A 41 1.31 4.56 4.11
N LEU A 42 0.15 4.69 4.76
CA LEU A 42 -0.04 5.66 5.84
C LEU A 42 0.93 5.42 7.02
N LYS A 43 1.20 4.16 7.35
CA LYS A 43 2.19 3.79 8.38
C LYS A 43 3.62 4.14 7.95
N ILE A 44 3.97 4.01 6.67
CA ILE A 44 5.25 4.47 6.15
C ILE A 44 5.35 5.99 6.29
N CYS A 45 4.29 6.73 5.92
CA CYS A 45 4.27 8.19 6.02
C CYS A 45 4.45 8.68 7.46
N SER A 46 3.86 7.99 8.45
CA SER A 46 3.99 8.39 9.85
C SER A 46 5.34 8.02 10.47
N LEU A 47 5.92 6.87 10.11
CA LEU A 47 7.20 6.40 10.67
C LEU A 47 8.43 6.99 9.97
N TYR A 48 8.30 7.34 8.69
CA TYR A 48 9.39 7.83 7.85
C TYR A 48 9.03 9.16 7.17
N PRO A 49 8.65 10.22 7.93
CA PRO A 49 8.06 11.44 7.37
C PRO A 49 9.02 12.25 6.46
N ASN A 50 10.33 12.12 6.67
CA ASN A 50 11.34 12.94 6.00
C ASN A 50 12.04 12.24 4.82
N THR A 51 11.39 11.24 4.21
CA THR A 51 11.94 10.60 3.01
C THR A 51 11.32 11.20 1.75
N PRO A 52 12.09 11.36 0.64
CA PRO A 52 11.54 11.82 -0.63
C PRO A 52 10.34 10.99 -1.13
N LYS A 53 10.29 9.72 -0.72
CA LYS A 53 9.25 8.76 -1.10
C LYS A 53 7.90 8.99 -0.40
N THR A 54 7.92 9.60 0.79
CA THR A 54 6.70 9.80 1.59
C THR A 54 5.64 10.66 0.88
N LYS A 55 6.08 11.63 0.06
CA LYS A 55 5.17 12.41 -0.79
C LYS A 55 4.46 11.54 -1.84
N VAL A 56 5.22 10.68 -2.52
CA VAL A 56 4.70 9.75 -3.53
C VAL A 56 3.71 8.75 -2.91
N TYR A 57 3.96 8.28 -1.69
CA TYR A 57 3.01 7.39 -1.01
C TYR A 57 1.69 8.07 -0.65
N MET A 58 1.70 9.35 -0.27
CA MET A 58 0.47 10.11 -0.06
C MET A 58 -0.33 10.26 -1.35
N GLU A 59 0.33 10.57 -2.47
CA GLU A 59 -0.33 10.65 -3.78
C GLU A 59 -1.04 9.33 -4.15
N HIS A 60 -0.41 8.18 -3.87
CA HIS A 60 -1.00 6.86 -4.12
C HIS A 60 -2.14 6.48 -3.17
N VAL A 61 -2.21 7.08 -1.97
CA VAL A 61 -3.34 6.88 -1.05
C VAL A 61 -4.55 7.70 -1.47
N GLU A 62 -4.32 8.87 -2.07
CA GLU A 62 -5.37 9.82 -2.47
C GLU A 62 -5.97 9.52 -3.85
N SER A 63 -5.26 8.78 -4.71
CA SER A 63 -5.69 8.39 -6.07
C SER A 63 -6.57 7.15 -6.11
#